data_AF-A0AA39MPT2-F1
#
_entry.id   AF-A0AA39MPT2-F1
#
_cell.length_a   1.000
_cell.length_b   1.000
_cell.length_c   1.000
_cell.angle_alpha   90.00
_cell.angle_beta   90.00
_cell.angle_gamma   90.00
#
_symmetry.space_group_name_H-M   'P 1'
#
loop_
_entity.id
_entity.type
_entity.pdbx_description
1 polymer ?
#
loop_
_entity_poly.entity_id
_entity_poly.type
_entity_poly.pdbx_seq_one_letter_code
_entity_poly.pdbx_strand_id
1 'polypeptide(L)'
;MFSRILVLFPLVALAVANPLVARTEVAPLQKDLDGMAQTVTAMQTSCANFKSHVDLSHAAAVAAVAKTLDTQIKAATKDIPAHVVSDADGQAVCDSLESFLPELVATFESFIELKEDFNAVHVGPIVCSSVTTLAADNLQFINGLLAATPPSSKARAQTMATQINTEATKVKAAYC
;
A
#
# COMPACT_ATOMS: atom_id res chain seq x y z
N MET A 1 62.74 -20.67 45.75
CA MET A 1 61.62 -21.44 45.16
C MET A 1 60.39 -20.55 45.19
N PHE A 2 59.66 -20.51 44.08
CA PHE A 2 58.80 -19.41 43.63
C PHE A 2 57.57 -19.11 44.50
N SER A 3 57.35 -17.82 44.75
CA SER A 3 56.15 -17.21 45.30
C SER A 3 55.02 -17.27 44.25
N ARG A 4 53.84 -17.79 44.62
CA ARG A 4 52.66 -17.86 43.75
C ARG A 4 51.80 -16.62 43.96
N ILE A 5 51.84 -15.70 43.00
CA ILE A 5 50.98 -14.53 42.92
C ILE A 5 49.57 -14.99 42.51
N LEU A 6 48.60 -14.79 43.41
CA LEU A 6 47.16 -14.87 43.13
C LEU A 6 46.76 -13.66 42.29
N VAL A 7 46.56 -13.86 40.99
CA VAL A 7 45.99 -12.85 40.09
C VAL A 7 44.47 -12.92 40.20
N LEU A 8 43.88 -11.95 40.89
CA LEU A 8 42.45 -11.65 40.87
C LEU A 8 42.11 -11.04 39.49
N PHE A 9 41.45 -11.82 38.64
CA PHE A 9 40.81 -11.30 37.43
C PHE A 9 39.51 -10.58 37.83
N PRO A 10 39.31 -9.30 37.49
CA PRO A 10 37.97 -8.71 37.55
C PRO A 10 37.14 -9.32 36.42
N LEU A 11 36.06 -10.02 36.78
CA LEU A 11 35.00 -10.39 35.84
C LEU A 11 34.39 -9.09 35.30
N VAL A 12 34.82 -8.66 34.12
CA VAL A 12 34.08 -7.68 33.32
C VAL A 12 32.88 -8.43 32.76
N ALA A 13 31.72 -8.26 33.39
CA ALA A 13 30.45 -8.66 32.82
C ALA A 13 30.22 -7.83 31.55
N LEU A 14 30.59 -8.39 30.40
CA LEU A 14 30.11 -7.93 29.11
C LEU A 14 28.60 -8.16 29.10
N ALA A 15 27.84 -7.12 29.45
CA ALA A 15 26.44 -7.03 29.10
C ALA A 15 26.38 -7.08 27.57
N VAL A 16 26.13 -8.27 27.03
CA VAL A 16 25.73 -8.42 25.63
C VAL A 16 24.36 -7.78 25.56
N ALA A 17 24.33 -6.49 25.24
CA ALA A 17 23.12 -5.85 24.76
C ALA A 17 22.77 -6.62 23.48
N ASN A 18 21.83 -7.57 23.59
CA ASN A 18 21.14 -8.08 22.42
C ASN A 18 20.69 -6.82 21.66
N PRO A 19 21.08 -6.65 20.38
CA PRO A 19 20.40 -5.68 19.57
C PRO A 19 18.97 -6.21 19.49
N LEU A 20 18.11 -5.67 20.36
CA LEU A 20 16.69 -5.55 20.08
C LEU A 20 16.68 -4.99 18.67
N VAL A 21 16.44 -5.85 17.67
CA VAL A 21 16.16 -5.44 16.30
C VAL A 21 15.17 -4.31 16.47
N ALA A 22 15.59 -3.07 16.14
CA ALA A 22 14.76 -1.91 16.35
C ALA A 22 13.43 -2.22 15.68
N ARG A 23 12.37 -2.39 16.49
CA ARG A 23 11.06 -2.74 15.95
C ARG A 23 10.63 -1.52 15.16
N THR A 24 10.54 -1.69 13.84
CA THR A 24 9.94 -0.68 12.98
C THR A 24 8.50 -0.44 13.42
N GLU A 25 8.12 0.82 13.57
CA GLU A 25 6.76 1.20 13.92
C GLU A 25 5.79 1.08 12.74
N VAL A 26 6.32 0.94 11.52
CA VAL A 26 5.53 0.82 10.28
C VAL A 26 5.28 -0.63 9.87
N ALA A 27 5.67 -1.64 10.68
CA ALA A 27 5.42 -3.04 10.34
C ALA A 27 3.94 -3.37 10.01
N PRO A 28 2.93 -2.85 10.76
CA PRO A 28 1.52 -3.08 10.40
C PRO A 28 1.18 -2.48 9.04
N LEU A 29 1.60 -1.24 8.78
CA LEU A 29 1.41 -0.57 7.51
C LEU A 29 2.07 -1.34 6.34
N GLN A 30 3.29 -1.85 6.52
CA GLN A 30 3.96 -2.65 5.48
C GLN A 30 3.20 -3.93 5.16
N LYS A 31 2.67 -4.61 6.19
CA LYS A 31 1.83 -5.80 6.00
C LYS A 31 0.56 -5.47 5.22
N ASP A 32 -0.05 -4.32 5.50
CA ASP A 32 -1.24 -3.87 4.77
C ASP A 32 -0.90 -3.54 3.31
N LEU A 33 0.26 -2.93 3.04
CA LEU A 33 0.75 -2.67 1.68
C LEU A 33 0.97 -3.97 0.89
N ASP A 34 1.55 -5.00 1.51
CA ASP A 34 1.70 -6.33 0.90
C ASP A 34 0.33 -6.94 0.56
N GLY A 35 -0.64 -6.79 1.46
CA GLY A 35 -2.02 -7.23 1.23
C GLY A 35 -2.69 -6.49 0.08
N MET A 36 -2.46 -5.18 -0.02
CA MET A 36 -2.95 -4.35 -1.14
C MET A 36 -2.32 -4.78 -2.46
N ALA A 37 -1.01 -5.04 -2.51
CA ALA A 37 -0.32 -5.51 -3.71
C ALA A 37 -0.94 -6.81 -4.22
N GLN A 38 -1.18 -7.78 -3.34
CA GLN A 38 -1.85 -9.04 -3.71
C GLN A 38 -3.26 -8.82 -4.27
N THR A 39 -4.02 -7.91 -3.67
CA THR A 39 -5.37 -7.56 -4.15
C THR A 39 -5.32 -6.85 -5.50
N VAL A 40 -4.31 -6.01 -5.76
CA VAL A 40 -4.08 -5.37 -7.06
C VAL A 40 -3.81 -6.44 -8.13
N THR A 41 -2.98 -7.44 -7.87
CA THR A 41 -2.78 -8.57 -8.80
C THR A 41 -4.08 -9.37 -9.04
N ALA A 42 -4.87 -9.60 -7.97
CA ALA A 42 -6.17 -10.27 -8.09
C ALA A 42 -7.18 -9.43 -8.91
N MET A 43 -7.09 -8.10 -8.80
CA MET A 43 -7.91 -7.17 -9.58
C MET A 43 -7.59 -7.29 -11.07
N GLN A 44 -6.32 -7.27 -11.45
CA GLN A 44 -5.91 -7.44 -12.85
C GLN A 44 -6.45 -8.76 -13.43
N THR A 45 -6.37 -9.84 -12.66
CA THR A 45 -6.93 -11.14 -13.06
C THR A 45 -8.44 -11.05 -13.26
N SER A 46 -9.15 -10.38 -12.35
CA SER A 46 -10.60 -10.22 -12.44
C SER A 46 -11.01 -9.33 -13.62
N CYS A 47 -10.26 -8.26 -13.89
CA CYS A 47 -10.42 -7.41 -15.06
C CYS A 47 -10.23 -8.19 -16.37
N ALA A 48 -9.17 -9.00 -16.47
CA ALA A 48 -8.91 -9.82 -17.65
C ALA A 48 -10.01 -10.87 -17.90
N ASN A 49 -10.52 -11.49 -16.83
CA ASN A 49 -11.63 -12.44 -16.91
C ASN A 49 -12.92 -11.75 -17.37
N PHE A 50 -13.23 -10.57 -16.83
CA PHE A 50 -14.40 -9.80 -17.25
C PHE A 50 -14.30 -9.34 -18.71
N LYS A 51 -13.12 -8.88 -19.14
CA LYS A 51 -12.85 -8.54 -20.55
C LYS A 51 -13.09 -9.71 -21.49
N SER A 52 -12.79 -10.93 -21.04
CA SER A 52 -12.99 -12.16 -21.81
C SER A 52 -14.45 -12.67 -21.76
N HIS A 53 -15.21 -12.27 -20.73
CA HIS A 53 -16.56 -12.72 -20.44
C HIS A 53 -17.41 -11.56 -19.91
N VAL A 54 -17.94 -10.74 -20.83
CA VAL A 54 -18.70 -9.53 -20.50
C VAL A 54 -20.10 -9.91 -20.01
N ASP A 55 -20.18 -10.28 -18.73
CA ASP A 55 -21.41 -10.61 -18.02
C ASP A 55 -21.42 -10.08 -16.57
N LEU A 56 -22.60 -10.13 -15.93
CA LEU A 56 -22.79 -9.63 -14.57
C LEU A 56 -21.99 -10.41 -13.52
N SER A 57 -21.74 -11.70 -13.73
CA SER A 57 -21.01 -12.53 -12.76
C SER A 57 -19.55 -12.11 -12.68
N HIS A 58 -18.91 -11.89 -13.83
CA HIS A 58 -17.53 -11.43 -13.90
C HIS A 58 -17.39 -9.95 -13.49
N ALA A 59 -18.36 -9.10 -13.83
CA ALA A 59 -18.40 -7.73 -13.31
C ALA A 59 -18.52 -7.70 -11.78
N ALA A 60 -19.35 -8.56 -11.19
CA ALA A 60 -19.49 -8.68 -9.73
C ALA A 60 -18.19 -9.17 -9.06
N ALA A 61 -17.43 -10.05 -9.72
CA ALA A 61 -16.11 -10.46 -9.24
C ALA A 61 -15.14 -9.28 -9.15
N VAL A 62 -15.08 -8.42 -10.17
CA VAL A 62 -14.27 -7.18 -10.13
C VAL A 62 -14.72 -6.28 -8.96
N ALA A 63 -16.03 -6.10 -8.77
CA ALA A 63 -16.57 -5.30 -7.68
C ALA A 63 -16.21 -5.87 -6.29
N ALA A 64 -16.19 -7.19 -6.12
CA ALA A 64 -15.81 -7.83 -4.87
C ALA A 64 -14.32 -7.60 -4.52
N VAL A 65 -13.44 -7.67 -5.52
CA VAL A 65 -12.01 -7.37 -5.33
C VAL A 65 -11.81 -5.88 -5.04
N ALA A 66 -12.55 -4.98 -5.72
CA ALA A 66 -12.53 -3.54 -5.44
C ALA A 66 -12.92 -3.22 -4.00
N LYS A 67 -13.97 -3.87 -3.48
CA LYS A 67 -14.39 -3.72 -2.08
C LYS A 67 -13.35 -4.23 -1.09
N THR A 68 -12.63 -5.30 -1.45
CA THR A 68 -11.52 -5.83 -0.65
C THR A 68 -10.39 -4.82 -0.59
N LEU A 69 -10.00 -4.24 -1.74
CA LEU A 69 -8.98 -3.20 -1.81
C LEU A 69 -9.37 -1.96 -0.99
N ASP A 70 -10.60 -1.50 -1.11
CA ASP A 70 -11.15 -0.39 -0.30
C ASP A 70 -11.03 -0.65 1.21
N THR A 71 -11.36 -1.88 1.64
CA THR A 71 -11.23 -2.29 3.04
C THR A 71 -9.77 -2.28 3.49
N GLN A 72 -8.84 -2.72 2.65
CA GLN A 72 -7.41 -2.71 2.94
C GLN A 72 -6.84 -1.28 2.99
N ILE A 73 -7.25 -0.39 2.09
CA ILE A 73 -6.87 1.04 2.14
C ILE A 73 -7.31 1.66 3.47
N LYS A 74 -8.53 1.37 3.92
CA LYS A 74 -9.04 1.83 5.22
C LYS A 74 -8.30 1.24 6.42
N ALA A 75 -7.84 -0.01 6.33
CA ALA A 75 -7.00 -0.62 7.35
C ALA A 75 -5.62 0.05 7.39
N ALA A 76 -4.96 0.15 6.23
CA ALA A 76 -3.66 0.77 6.06
C ALA A 76 -3.66 2.22 6.58
N THR A 77 -4.74 2.96 6.31
CA THR A 77 -4.92 4.35 6.79
C THR A 77 -4.89 4.46 8.31
N LYS A 78 -5.41 3.46 9.03
CA LYS A 78 -5.39 3.44 10.51
C LYS A 78 -4.02 3.09 11.06
N ASP A 79 -3.23 2.34 10.29
CA ASP A 79 -1.89 1.89 10.66
C ASP A 79 -0.79 2.90 10.30
N ILE A 80 -1.16 4.03 9.69
CA ILE A 80 -0.26 5.19 9.50
C ILE A 80 0.03 5.83 10.86
N PRO A 81 1.32 5.98 11.25
CA PRO A 81 1.67 6.69 12.47
C PRO A 81 1.19 8.15 12.46
N ALA A 82 0.70 8.63 13.60
CA ALA A 82 0.21 10.00 13.76
C ALA A 82 1.33 11.05 13.84
N HIS A 83 2.58 10.63 13.73
CA HIS A 83 3.78 11.45 13.79
C HIS A 83 4.69 11.15 12.59
N VAL A 84 5.68 12.02 12.38
CA VAL A 84 6.71 11.82 11.36
C VAL A 84 7.61 10.66 11.79
N VAL A 85 7.65 9.59 10.99
CA VAL A 85 8.43 8.38 11.28
C VAL A 85 9.92 8.61 11.09
N SER A 86 10.74 7.65 11.49
CA SER A 86 12.19 7.69 11.26
C SER A 86 12.52 7.68 9.76
N ASP A 87 13.71 8.17 9.38
CA ASP A 87 14.18 8.13 7.99
C ASP A 87 14.19 6.69 7.43
N ALA A 88 14.58 5.71 8.24
CA ALA A 88 14.60 4.30 7.85
C ALA A 88 13.18 3.74 7.60
N ASP A 89 12.22 4.07 8.47
CA ASP A 89 10.83 3.66 8.31
C ASP A 89 10.19 4.34 7.09
N GLY A 90 10.49 5.63 6.89
CA GLY A 90 10.02 6.38 5.72
C GLY A 90 10.54 5.79 4.40
N GLN A 91 11.81 5.39 4.37
CA GLN A 91 12.39 4.69 3.22
C GLN A 91 11.73 3.34 2.99
N ALA A 92 11.55 2.53 4.04
CA ALA A 92 10.94 1.21 3.95
C ALA A 92 9.49 1.24 3.43
N VAL A 93 8.70 2.23 3.86
CA VAL A 93 7.34 2.44 3.33
C VAL A 93 7.38 2.88 1.86
N CYS A 94 8.31 3.77 1.50
CA CYS A 94 8.44 4.19 0.10
C CYS A 94 8.87 3.03 -0.81
N ASP A 95 9.81 2.19 -0.37
CA ASP A 95 10.24 1.00 -1.12
C ASP A 95 9.07 0.03 -1.33
N SER A 96 8.25 -0.16 -0.29
CA SER A 96 7.05 -1.02 -0.36
C SER A 96 6.07 -0.48 -1.41
N LEU A 97 5.74 0.82 -1.38
CA LEU A 97 4.84 1.44 -2.35
C LEU A 97 5.39 1.42 -3.78
N GLU A 98 6.65 1.74 -3.99
CA GLU A 98 7.25 1.74 -5.33
C GLU A 98 7.27 0.34 -5.95
N SER A 99 7.42 -0.70 -5.14
CA SER A 99 7.50 -2.08 -5.62
C SER A 99 6.25 -2.53 -6.37
N PHE A 100 5.05 -2.10 -5.94
CA PHE A 100 3.78 -2.50 -6.58
C PHE A 100 3.12 -1.36 -7.37
N LEU A 101 3.68 -0.15 -7.37
CA LEU A 101 3.14 1.00 -8.11
C LEU A 101 2.93 0.70 -9.61
N PRO A 102 3.83 0.01 -10.35
CA PRO A 102 3.59 -0.33 -11.74
C PRO A 102 2.33 -1.18 -11.96
N GLU A 103 2.09 -2.15 -11.08
CA GLU A 103 0.91 -3.02 -11.15
C GLU A 103 -0.38 -2.26 -10.82
N LEU A 104 -0.32 -1.32 -9.86
CA LEU A 104 -1.42 -0.43 -9.54
C LEU A 104 -1.79 0.46 -10.73
N VAL A 105 -0.79 1.05 -11.41
CA VAL A 105 -1.01 1.87 -12.61
C VAL A 105 -1.65 1.04 -13.73
N ALA A 106 -1.12 -0.15 -14.02
CA ALA A 106 -1.70 -1.05 -15.03
C ALA A 106 -3.14 -1.48 -14.67
N THR A 107 -3.46 -1.57 -13.37
CA THR A 107 -4.82 -1.85 -12.91
C THR A 107 -5.77 -0.67 -13.18
N PHE A 108 -5.32 0.56 -12.95
CA PHE A 108 -6.10 1.75 -13.31
C PHE A 108 -6.37 1.81 -14.83
N GLU A 109 -5.37 1.53 -15.65
CA GLU A 109 -5.53 1.44 -17.11
C GLU A 109 -6.54 0.36 -17.51
N SER A 110 -6.45 -0.83 -16.88
CA SER A 110 -7.40 -1.92 -17.11
C SER A 110 -8.85 -1.51 -16.79
N PHE A 111 -9.07 -0.76 -15.72
CA PHE A 111 -10.40 -0.22 -15.41
C PHE A 111 -10.88 0.73 -16.51
N ILE A 112 -10.04 1.67 -16.96
CA ILE A 112 -10.43 2.63 -18.02
C ILE A 112 -10.85 1.89 -19.29
N GLU A 113 -10.14 0.84 -19.69
CA GLU A 113 -10.48 0.03 -20.86
C GLU A 113 -11.83 -0.70 -20.73
N LEU A 114 -12.19 -1.13 -19.52
CA LEU A 114 -13.41 -1.89 -19.24
C LEU A 114 -14.69 -1.02 -19.17
N LYS A 115 -14.59 0.30 -19.39
CA LYS A 115 -15.72 1.23 -19.30
C LYS A 115 -16.94 0.75 -20.10
N GLU A 116 -16.73 0.43 -21.38
CA GLU A 116 -17.83 0.03 -22.26
C GLU A 116 -18.38 -1.36 -21.89
N ASP A 117 -17.53 -2.26 -21.39
CA ASP A 117 -17.95 -3.59 -20.93
C ASP A 117 -18.86 -3.50 -19.68
N PHE A 118 -18.51 -2.64 -18.72
CA PHE A 118 -19.39 -2.37 -17.57
C PHE A 118 -20.71 -1.69 -17.96
N ASN A 119 -20.70 -0.85 -19.00
CA ASN A 119 -21.92 -0.26 -19.53
C ASN A 119 -22.80 -1.29 -20.25
N ALA A 120 -22.18 -2.23 -20.99
CA ALA A 120 -22.86 -3.31 -21.70
C ALA A 120 -23.63 -4.23 -20.74
N VAL A 121 -23.12 -4.43 -19.52
CA VAL A 121 -23.82 -5.17 -18.45
C VAL A 121 -24.63 -4.26 -17.51
N HIS A 122 -24.82 -2.99 -17.87
CA HIS A 122 -25.66 -2.01 -17.17
C HIS A 122 -25.25 -1.68 -15.72
N VAL A 123 -23.96 -1.80 -15.37
CA VAL A 123 -23.46 -1.46 -14.03
C VAL A 123 -22.59 -0.20 -13.98
N GLY A 124 -22.43 0.54 -15.09
CA GLY A 124 -21.67 1.79 -15.16
C GLY A 124 -21.90 2.77 -13.99
N PRO A 125 -23.15 3.11 -13.63
CA PRO A 125 -23.43 3.98 -12.47
C PRO A 125 -22.93 3.43 -11.12
N ILE A 126 -22.98 2.11 -10.93
CA ILE A 126 -22.49 1.44 -9.71
C ILE A 126 -20.95 1.52 -9.66
N VAL A 127 -20.30 1.37 -10.82
CA VAL A 127 -18.85 1.54 -10.93
C VAL A 127 -18.45 2.98 -10.59
N CYS A 128 -19.17 3.99 -11.11
CA CYS A 128 -18.91 5.40 -10.76
C CYS A 128 -18.97 5.64 -9.24
N SER A 129 -19.99 5.11 -8.56
CA SER A 129 -20.10 5.21 -7.10
C SER A 129 -18.89 4.58 -6.41
N SER A 130 -18.49 3.38 -6.85
CA SER A 130 -17.39 2.61 -6.26
C SER A 130 -16.03 3.32 -6.46
N VAL A 131 -15.73 3.81 -7.66
CA VAL A 131 -14.47 4.53 -7.93
C VAL A 131 -14.43 5.87 -7.21
N THR A 132 -15.58 6.51 -6.97
CA THR A 132 -15.65 7.74 -6.17
C THR A 132 -15.32 7.50 -4.70
N THR A 133 -15.86 6.43 -4.10
CA THR A 133 -15.51 6.02 -2.74
C THR A 133 -14.02 5.67 -2.63
N LEU A 134 -13.54 4.80 -3.53
CA LEU A 134 -12.14 4.37 -3.52
C LEU A 134 -11.17 5.55 -3.69
N ALA A 135 -11.49 6.51 -4.56
CA ALA A 135 -10.69 7.72 -4.73
C ALA A 135 -10.66 8.59 -3.45
N ALA A 136 -11.77 8.70 -2.74
CA ALA A 136 -11.83 9.47 -1.48
C ALA A 136 -11.01 8.78 -0.37
N ASP A 137 -11.14 7.47 -0.22
CA ASP A 137 -10.40 6.69 0.77
C ASP A 137 -8.90 6.65 0.46
N ASN A 138 -8.53 6.50 -0.82
CA ASN A 138 -7.14 6.58 -1.27
C ASN A 138 -6.53 7.98 -1.03
N LEU A 139 -7.30 9.05 -1.20
CA LEU A 139 -6.83 10.40 -0.88
C LEU A 139 -6.55 10.56 0.62
N GLN A 140 -7.38 9.98 1.49
CA GLN A 140 -7.13 9.98 2.94
C GLN A 140 -5.85 9.22 3.28
N PHE A 141 -5.68 8.03 2.71
CA PHE A 141 -4.48 7.21 2.86
C PHE A 141 -3.22 7.98 2.44
N ILE A 142 -3.20 8.54 1.22
CA ILE A 142 -2.06 9.30 0.69
C ILE A 142 -1.74 10.52 1.57
N ASN A 143 -2.76 11.27 2.00
CA ASN A 143 -2.54 12.44 2.85
C ASN A 143 -1.95 12.07 4.20
N GLY A 144 -2.43 10.98 4.81
CA GLY A 144 -1.85 10.44 6.05
C GLY A 144 -0.40 10.03 5.86
N LEU A 145 -0.11 9.29 4.78
CA LEU A 145 1.22 8.79 4.50
C LEU A 145 2.21 9.94 4.28
N LEU A 146 1.80 10.94 3.49
CA LEU A 146 2.58 12.16 3.30
C LEU A 146 2.82 12.90 4.62
N ALA A 147 1.83 12.98 5.52
CA ALA A 147 2.00 13.63 6.82
C ALA A 147 3.02 12.91 7.72
N ALA A 148 3.00 11.58 7.72
CA ALA A 148 3.94 10.73 8.48
C ALA A 148 5.33 10.63 7.83
N THR A 149 5.49 11.00 6.57
CA THR A 149 6.76 10.83 5.83
C THR A 149 7.84 11.83 6.29
N PRO A 150 9.07 11.38 6.61
CA PRO A 150 10.18 12.24 6.99
C PRO A 150 10.70 13.09 5.83
N PRO A 151 11.39 14.22 6.12
CA PRO A 151 11.91 15.12 5.08
C PRO A 151 12.77 14.42 4.02
N SER A 152 13.58 13.44 4.42
CA SER A 152 14.46 12.67 3.54
C SER A 152 13.73 11.90 2.44
N SER A 153 12.48 11.50 2.69
CA SER A 153 11.65 10.69 1.79
C SER A 153 10.46 11.47 1.21
N LYS A 154 10.28 12.73 1.60
CA LYS A 154 9.09 13.55 1.27
C LYS A 154 8.89 13.71 -0.24
N ALA A 155 9.95 14.06 -0.97
CA ALA A 155 9.88 14.26 -2.42
C ALA A 155 9.50 12.97 -3.15
N ARG A 156 10.08 11.84 -2.73
CA ARG A 156 9.79 10.50 -3.27
C ARG A 156 8.32 10.11 -3.04
N ALA A 157 7.84 10.25 -1.81
CA ALA A 157 6.45 9.99 -1.47
C ALA A 157 5.48 10.92 -2.24
N GLN A 158 5.84 12.19 -2.44
CA GLN A 158 5.06 13.14 -3.23
C GLN A 158 4.97 12.73 -4.70
N THR A 159 6.06 12.26 -5.32
CA THR A 159 6.04 11.76 -6.71
C THR A 159 5.07 10.60 -6.87
N MET A 160 5.13 9.59 -5.98
CA MET A 160 4.19 8.48 -6.02
C MET A 160 2.74 8.93 -5.79
N ALA A 161 2.51 9.80 -4.80
CA ALA A 161 1.20 10.34 -4.50
C ALA A 161 0.60 11.07 -5.71
N THR A 162 1.39 11.89 -6.41
CA THR A 162 0.96 12.56 -7.64
C THR A 162 0.59 11.54 -8.70
N GLN A 163 1.41 10.53 -8.95
CA GLN A 163 1.14 9.51 -9.96
C GLN A 163 -0.16 8.74 -9.67
N ILE A 164 -0.33 8.26 -8.44
CA ILE A 164 -1.55 7.53 -8.02
C ILE A 164 -2.79 8.43 -8.16
N ASN A 165 -2.71 9.68 -7.70
CA ASN A 165 -3.84 10.61 -7.79
C ASN A 165 -4.19 10.97 -9.24
N THR A 166 -3.19 11.09 -10.11
CA THR A 166 -3.41 11.31 -11.55
C THR A 166 -4.16 10.14 -12.17
N GLU A 167 -3.73 8.91 -11.94
CA GLU A 167 -4.40 7.73 -12.52
C GLU A 167 -5.79 7.51 -11.92
N ALA A 168 -5.96 7.66 -10.60
CA ALA A 168 -7.28 7.59 -9.96
C ALA A 168 -8.26 8.64 -10.51
N THR A 169 -7.77 9.84 -10.83
CA THR A 169 -8.58 10.90 -11.46
C THR A 169 -9.02 10.50 -12.87
N LYS A 170 -8.14 9.87 -13.67
CA LYS A 170 -8.50 9.38 -15.01
C LYS A 170 -9.57 8.28 -14.91
N VAL A 171 -9.41 7.32 -14.00
CA VAL A 171 -10.42 6.27 -13.76
C VAL A 171 -11.75 6.90 -13.40
N LYS A 172 -11.79 7.83 -12.44
CA LYS A 172 -13.03 8.52 -12.07
C LYS A 172 -13.67 9.24 -13.26
N ALA A 173 -12.88 9.96 -14.05
CA ALA A 173 -13.35 10.67 -15.24
C ALA A 173 -13.90 9.73 -16.33
N ALA A 174 -13.41 8.49 -16.40
CA ALA A 174 -13.95 7.49 -17.32
C ALA A 174 -15.37 7.06 -16.95
N TYR A 175 -15.76 7.10 -15.67
CA TYR A 175 -17.03 6.54 -15.21
C TYR A 175 -18.11 7.54 -14.77
N CYS A 176 -17.79 8.81 -14.44
CA CYS A 176 -18.68 9.69 -13.65
C CYS A 176 -19.21 10.99 -14.31
#